data_AF-A0A2R5FV31-F1
#
_entry.id   AF-A0A2R5FV31-F1
#
_cell.length_a   1.000
_cell.length_b   1.000
_cell.length_c   1.000
_cell.angle_alpha   90.00
_cell.angle_beta   90.00
_cell.angle_gamma   90.00
#
_symmetry.space_group_name_H-M   'P 1'
#
loop_
_entity.id
_entity.type
_entity.pdbx_description
1 polymer ?
#
loop_
_entity_poly.entity_id
_entity_poly.type
_entity_poly.pdbx_seq_one_letter_code
_entity_poly.pdbx_strand_id
1 'polypeptide(L)'
;MAYSDFTLSKFKKSFSIHIDEETDLCADIEPLQPSEKLINSLEETAELALAINTEKARSEMIITPILLEVRRRANYPISLFLGTDFNVDVEKGLNGCCDFIISRAKEQLTINVPVVVIIEAKNENIKGGLGQCAATMLAA
;
A
#
# COMPACT_ATOMS: atom_id res chain seq x y z
N MET A 1 -14.64 7.43 -12.84
CA MET A 1 -14.25 6.19 -12.14
C MET A 1 -12.95 6.45 -11.43
N ALA A 2 -12.77 5.92 -10.23
CA ALA A 2 -11.53 5.93 -9.47
C ALA A 2 -11.05 4.50 -9.17
N TYR A 3 -9.87 4.34 -8.57
CA TYR A 3 -9.33 3.04 -8.17
C TYR A 3 -10.33 2.24 -7.31
N SER A 4 -11.04 2.90 -6.40
CA SER A 4 -12.05 2.30 -5.52
C SER A 4 -13.28 1.75 -6.25
N ASP A 5 -13.51 2.13 -7.51
CA ASP A 5 -14.65 1.68 -8.32
C ASP A 5 -14.36 0.37 -9.07
N PHE A 6 -13.16 -0.20 -8.93
CA PHE A 6 -12.78 -1.45 -9.57
C PHE A 6 -13.10 -2.65 -8.66
N THR A 7 -13.93 -3.55 -9.17
CA THR A 7 -13.94 -4.95 -8.74
C THR A 7 -12.94 -5.74 -9.57
N LEU A 8 -12.45 -6.87 -9.06
CA LEU A 8 -11.50 -7.72 -9.78
C LEU A 8 -12.04 -8.15 -11.16
N SER A 9 -13.31 -8.55 -11.22
CA SER A 9 -13.99 -8.92 -12.48
C SER A 9 -14.07 -7.75 -13.47
N LYS A 10 -14.31 -6.53 -12.99
CA LYS A 10 -14.35 -5.32 -13.83
C LYS A 10 -12.96 -4.99 -14.35
N PHE A 11 -11.94 -5.03 -13.49
CA PHE A 11 -10.54 -4.80 -13.86
C PHE A 11 -10.09 -5.75 -14.99
N LYS A 12 -10.31 -7.06 -14.83
CA LYS A 12 -9.98 -8.06 -15.88
C LYS A 12 -10.60 -7.72 -17.23
N LYS A 13 -11.89 -7.36 -17.25
CA LYS A 13 -12.61 -7.02 -18.48
C LYS A 13 -12.14 -5.70 -19.09
N SER A 14 -11.89 -4.69 -18.26
CA SER A 14 -11.49 -3.35 -18.72
C SER A 14 -10.09 -3.33 -19.31
N PHE A 15 -9.17 -4.14 -18.79
CA PHE A 15 -7.76 -4.09 -19.20
C PHE A 15 -7.26 -5.36 -19.92
N SER A 16 -8.13 -6.36 -20.11
CA SER A 16 -7.78 -7.64 -20.74
C SER A 16 -6.59 -8.35 -20.07
N ILE A 17 -6.55 -8.31 -18.73
CA ILE A 17 -5.49 -8.91 -17.91
C ILE A 17 -5.96 -10.26 -17.36
N HIS A 18 -5.06 -11.24 -17.40
CA HIS A 18 -5.24 -12.55 -16.77
C HIS A 18 -4.71 -12.55 -15.34
N ILE A 19 -5.38 -13.30 -14.46
CA ILE A 19 -4.93 -13.47 -13.08
C ILE A 19 -4.24 -14.82 -12.99
N ASP A 20 -3.04 -14.80 -12.42
CA ASP A 20 -2.30 -15.97 -12.00
C ASP A 20 -2.40 -16.04 -10.47
N GLU A 21 -2.98 -17.14 -9.96
CA GLU A 21 -3.14 -17.40 -8.53
C GLU A 21 -2.10 -18.42 -8.01
N GLU A 22 -1.27 -18.99 -8.89
CA GLU A 22 -0.31 -20.05 -8.55
C GLU A 22 1.09 -19.53 -8.29
N THR A 23 1.48 -18.42 -8.93
CA THR A 23 2.82 -17.83 -8.77
C THR A 23 3.00 -17.14 -7.42
N ASP A 24 3.98 -17.60 -6.65
CA ASP A 24 4.46 -16.92 -5.43
C ASP A 24 5.66 -16.02 -5.76
N LEU A 25 5.44 -14.70 -5.79
CA LEU A 25 6.47 -13.69 -6.09
C LEU A 25 7.51 -13.53 -4.98
N CYS A 26 7.26 -14.10 -3.79
CA CYS A 26 8.10 -13.94 -2.60
C CYS A 26 8.75 -15.26 -2.14
N ALA A 27 8.61 -16.36 -2.90
CA ALA A 27 9.08 -17.69 -2.51
C ALA A 27 10.57 -17.73 -2.12
N ASP A 28 11.40 -16.96 -2.83
CA ASP A 28 12.86 -16.91 -2.62
C ASP A 28 13.30 -15.76 -1.70
N ILE A 29 12.36 -15.02 -1.10
CA ILE A 29 12.67 -13.88 -0.23
C ILE A 29 12.78 -14.36 1.22
N GLU A 30 13.97 -14.21 1.81
CA GLU A 30 14.18 -14.52 3.23
C GLU A 30 13.36 -13.57 4.14
N PRO A 31 12.56 -14.11 5.07
CA PRO A 31 11.84 -13.30 6.03
C PRO A 31 12.79 -12.51 6.94
N LEU A 32 12.52 -11.22 7.11
CA LEU A 32 13.30 -10.39 8.01
C LEU A 32 12.59 -10.20 9.34
N GLN A 33 13.33 -10.35 10.44
CA GLN A 33 12.81 -10.03 11.76
C GLN A 33 12.65 -8.51 11.93
N PRO A 34 11.61 -8.02 12.65
CA PRO A 34 11.49 -6.63 13.06
C PRO A 34 12.71 -6.14 13.85
N SER A 35 13.09 -4.87 13.72
CA SER A 35 14.14 -4.30 14.59
C SER A 35 13.57 -4.04 15.99
N GLU A 36 14.44 -4.00 17.00
CA GLU A 36 14.07 -3.58 18.36
C GLU A 36 13.34 -2.23 18.35
N LYS A 37 13.76 -1.30 17.49
CA LYS A 37 13.11 0.00 17.36
C LYS A 37 11.65 -0.13 16.91
N LEU A 38 11.37 -1.00 15.94
CA LEU A 38 10.00 -1.25 15.48
C LEU A 38 9.19 -1.97 16.57
N ILE A 39 9.77 -2.98 17.22
CA ILE A 39 9.13 -3.73 18.32
C ILE A 39 8.71 -2.78 19.43
N ASN A 40 9.65 -1.99 19.97
CA ASN A 40 9.37 -1.05 21.06
C ASN A 40 8.32 0.00 20.68
N SER A 41 8.31 0.44 19.41
CA SER A 41 7.28 1.37 18.93
C SER A 41 5.89 0.71 18.92
N LEU A 42 5.79 -0.52 18.44
CA LEU A 42 4.51 -1.23 18.36
C LEU A 42 4.00 -1.71 19.73
N GLU A 43 4.89 -2.05 20.67
CA GLU A 43 4.51 -2.37 22.05
C GLU A 43 3.78 -1.21 22.74
N GLU A 44 4.16 0.04 22.44
CA GLU A 44 3.51 1.23 22.98
C GLU A 44 2.17 1.54 22.28
N THR A 45 2.10 1.34 20.96
CA THR A 45 1.02 1.94 20.15
C THR A 45 0.01 0.94 19.60
N ALA A 46 0.35 -0.34 19.44
CA ALA A 46 -0.51 -1.29 18.72
C ALA A 46 -1.81 -1.62 19.48
N GLU A 47 -1.72 -1.92 20.78
CA GLU A 47 -2.91 -2.19 21.60
C GLU A 47 -3.85 -0.98 21.65
N LEU A 48 -3.29 0.22 21.77
CA LEU A 48 -4.06 1.46 21.74
C LEU A 48 -4.74 1.68 20.39
N ALA A 49 -4.05 1.43 19.28
CA ALA A 49 -4.61 1.56 17.94
C ALA A 49 -5.81 0.63 17.74
N LEU A 50 -5.70 -0.61 18.22
CA LEU A 50 -6.77 -1.60 18.20
C LEU A 50 -7.94 -1.19 19.10
N ALA A 51 -7.66 -0.64 20.29
CA ALA A 51 -8.70 -0.14 21.20
C ALA A 51 -9.46 1.07 20.63
N ILE A 52 -8.77 2.00 19.95
CA ILE A 52 -9.40 3.14 19.28
C ILE A 52 -10.22 2.69 18.06
N ASN A 53 -9.77 1.65 17.36
CA ASN A 53 -10.47 0.99 16.25
C ASN A 53 -10.89 1.93 15.11
N THR A 54 -10.03 2.87 14.71
CA THR A 54 -10.24 3.71 13.53
C THR A 54 -9.19 3.43 12.46
N GLU A 55 -9.53 3.66 11.18
CA GLU A 55 -8.58 3.59 10.06
C GLU A 55 -7.35 4.48 10.33
N LYS A 56 -7.60 5.71 10.82
CA LYS A 56 -6.54 6.66 11.18
C LYS A 56 -5.62 6.12 12.28
N ALA A 57 -6.17 5.55 13.36
CA ALA A 57 -5.36 5.01 14.44
C ALA A 57 -4.47 3.86 13.94
N ARG A 58 -5.01 2.89 13.18
CA ARG A 58 -4.19 1.81 12.60
C ARG A 58 -3.11 2.34 11.64
N SER A 59 -3.47 3.32 10.81
CA SER A 59 -2.55 3.97 9.87
C SER A 59 -1.36 4.64 10.57
N GLU A 60 -1.63 5.47 11.57
CA GLU A 60 -0.59 6.25 12.25
C GLU A 60 0.20 5.42 13.27
N MET A 61 -0.46 4.51 13.99
CA MET A 61 0.11 3.81 15.15
C MET A 61 0.64 2.42 14.83
N ILE A 62 0.31 1.83 13.69
CA ILE A 62 0.82 0.49 13.29
C ILE A 62 1.51 0.56 11.93
N ILE A 63 0.81 1.03 10.89
CA ILE A 63 1.32 0.96 9.51
C ILE A 63 2.49 1.94 9.31
N THR A 64 2.37 3.18 9.78
CA THR A 64 3.41 4.21 9.64
C THR A 64 4.73 3.79 10.30
N PRO A 65 4.77 3.25 11.55
CA PRO A 65 5.99 2.67 12.12
C PRO A 65 6.67 1.61 11.24
N ILE A 66 5.88 0.72 10.61
CA ILE A 66 6.39 -0.32 9.69
C ILE A 66 6.99 0.35 8.44
N LEU A 67 6.32 1.33 7.84
CA LEU A 67 6.85 2.04 6.67
C LEU A 67 8.13 2.81 6.97
N LEU A 68 8.24 3.40 8.17
CA LEU A 68 9.47 4.03 8.63
C LEU A 68 10.60 3.02 8.82
N GLU A 69 10.30 1.78 9.23
CA GLU A 69 11.27 0.70 9.27
C GLU A 69 11.75 0.32 7.86
N VAL A 70 10.84 0.17 6.90
CA VAL A 70 11.19 -0.09 5.48
C VAL A 70 12.11 1.02 4.95
N ARG A 71 11.80 2.29 5.22
CA ARG A 71 12.64 3.42 4.83
C ARG A 71 14.03 3.38 5.45
N ARG A 72 14.14 3.01 6.73
CA ARG A 72 15.43 2.83 7.41
C ARG A 72 16.24 1.68 6.79
N ARG A 73 15.62 0.52 6.56
CA ARG A 73 16.28 -0.66 5.98
C ARG A 73 16.74 -0.44 4.55
N ALA A 74 16.00 0.36 3.78
CA ALA A 74 16.43 0.77 2.45
C ALA A 74 17.64 1.73 2.48
N ASN A 75 18.08 2.23 3.65
CA ASN A 75 19.06 3.30 3.83
C ASN A 75 18.58 4.68 3.33
N TYR A 76 17.28 4.95 3.48
CA TYR A 76 16.61 6.22 3.14
C TYR A 76 16.57 6.69 1.66
N PRO A 77 16.74 5.85 0.60
CA PRO A 77 16.57 6.25 -0.79
C PRO A 77 15.11 6.18 -1.27
N ILE A 78 14.15 6.07 -0.35
CA ILE A 78 12.71 6.01 -0.66
C ILE A 78 11.95 7.15 -0.01
N SER A 79 10.86 7.57 -0.66
CA SER A 79 9.91 8.54 -0.17
C SER A 79 8.57 7.88 0.14
N LEU A 80 7.84 8.45 1.10
CA LEU A 80 6.58 7.89 1.60
C LEU A 80 5.48 8.93 1.41
N PHE A 81 4.39 8.58 0.74
CA PHE A 81 3.22 9.42 0.58
C PHE A 81 2.04 8.72 1.26
N LEU A 82 1.31 9.45 2.10
CA LEU A 82 0.23 8.92 2.95
C LEU A 82 -1.06 9.63 2.56
N GLY A 83 -2.10 8.88 2.19
CA GLY A 83 -3.39 9.45 1.79
C GLY A 83 -3.27 10.48 0.66
N THR A 84 -2.43 10.20 -0.34
CA THR A 84 -2.10 11.14 -1.42
C THR A 84 -2.76 10.73 -2.73
N ASP A 85 -3.21 11.71 -3.50
CA ASP A 85 -3.77 11.50 -4.84
C ASP A 85 -2.72 10.93 -5.80
N PHE A 86 -3.08 9.86 -6.49
CA PHE A 86 -2.24 9.20 -7.49
C PHE A 86 -2.98 9.08 -8.82
N ASN A 87 -3.03 10.20 -9.55
CA ASN A 87 -3.85 10.33 -10.77
C ASN A 87 -2.99 10.09 -12.02
N VAL A 88 -2.97 8.85 -12.52
CA VAL A 88 -2.10 8.43 -13.63
C VAL A 88 -2.81 8.50 -15.00
N ASP A 89 -4.03 7.97 -15.08
CA ASP A 89 -4.85 7.99 -16.31
C ASP A 89 -6.33 8.11 -15.94
N VAL A 90 -6.81 9.35 -15.83
CA VAL A 90 -8.18 9.67 -15.38
C VAL A 90 -9.23 9.09 -16.34
N GLU A 91 -8.95 9.11 -17.64
CA GLU A 91 -9.86 8.60 -18.67
C GLU A 91 -10.09 7.09 -18.53
N LYS A 92 -9.06 6.33 -18.11
CA LYS A 92 -9.19 4.90 -17.81
C LYS A 92 -9.65 4.60 -16.37
N GLY A 93 -9.90 5.62 -15.56
CA GLY A 93 -10.26 5.47 -14.16
C GLY A 93 -9.09 5.14 -13.24
N LEU A 94 -7.85 5.23 -13.72
CA LEU A 94 -6.62 5.03 -12.94
C LEU A 94 -6.26 6.33 -12.19
N ASN A 95 -7.12 6.69 -11.24
CA ASN A 95 -7.01 7.90 -10.43
C ASN A 95 -7.67 7.70 -9.06
N GLY A 96 -7.31 8.55 -8.11
CA GLY A 96 -7.84 8.55 -6.75
C GLY A 96 -6.74 8.55 -5.69
N CYS A 97 -7.18 8.69 -4.44
CA CYS A 97 -6.32 8.68 -3.27
C CYS A 97 -5.88 7.25 -2.94
N CYS A 98 -4.58 7.08 -2.68
CA CYS A 98 -4.00 5.84 -2.19
C CYS A 98 -3.62 5.98 -0.72
N ASP A 99 -3.82 4.92 0.07
CA ASP A 99 -3.56 4.95 1.51
C ASP A 99 -2.06 5.16 1.79
N PHE A 100 -1.19 4.39 1.12
CA PHE A 100 0.26 4.54 1.25
C PHE A 100 0.98 4.27 -0.07
N ILE A 101 1.91 5.14 -0.44
CA ILE A 101 2.77 4.98 -1.62
C ILE A 101 4.23 5.04 -1.16
N ILE A 102 5.01 4.06 -1.58
CA ILE A 102 6.46 4.03 -1.46
C ILE A 102 7.03 4.33 -2.85
N SER A 103 7.81 5.39 -2.98
CA SER A 103 8.50 5.73 -4.24
C SER A 103 9.99 5.46 -4.08
N ARG A 104 10.62 4.88 -5.12
CA ARG A 104 12.07 4.62 -5.13
C ARG A 104 12.86 5.88 -5.53
N ALA A 105 12.64 6.96 -4.79
CA ALA A 105 13.36 8.21 -4.90
C ALA A 105 13.46 8.91 -3.52
N LYS A 106 14.47 9.75 -3.33
CA LYS A 106 14.57 10.59 -2.11
C LYS A 106 13.59 11.77 -2.10
N GLU A 107 13.10 12.16 -3.28
CA GLU A 107 12.20 13.30 -3.44
C GLU A 107 10.86 13.03 -2.76
N GLN A 108 10.46 13.96 -1.88
CA GLN A 108 9.24 13.89 -1.06
C GLN A 108 8.15 14.86 -1.55
N LEU A 109 8.47 15.71 -2.54
CA LEU A 109 7.55 16.71 -3.09
C LEU A 109 6.65 16.14 -4.18
N THR A 110 7.15 15.17 -4.93
CA THR A 110 6.46 14.54 -6.07
C THR A 110 6.71 13.04 -6.06
N ILE A 111 5.71 12.29 -6.52
CA ILE A 111 5.78 10.84 -6.64
C ILE A 111 6.64 10.49 -7.86
N ASN A 112 7.66 9.65 -7.66
CA ASN A 112 8.57 9.21 -8.71
C ASN A 112 8.48 7.68 -8.88
N VAL A 113 8.54 7.21 -10.13
CA VAL A 113 8.53 5.79 -10.46
C VAL A 113 9.91 5.13 -10.25
N PRO A 114 9.97 3.83 -9.95
CA PRO A 114 8.84 2.94 -9.68
C PRO A 114 8.23 3.17 -8.29
N VAL A 115 6.94 2.87 -8.15
CA VAL A 115 6.23 2.94 -6.86
C VAL A 115 5.67 1.60 -6.43
N VAL A 116 5.52 1.43 -5.12
CA VAL A 116 4.71 0.38 -4.50
C VAL A 116 3.57 1.06 -3.79
N VAL A 117 2.35 0.58 -3.99
CA VAL A 117 1.16 1.10 -3.31
C VAL A 117 0.60 0.05 -2.37
N ILE A 118 0.24 0.48 -1.17
CA ILE A 118 -0.36 -0.35 -0.12
C ILE A 118 -1.76 0.21 0.13
N ILE A 119 -2.74 -0.69 0.10
CA ILE A 119 -4.16 -0.37 0.27
C ILE A 119 -4.68 -1.07 1.53
N GLU A 120 -5.46 -0.36 2.34
CA GLU A 120 -6.11 -0.93 3.53
C GLU A 120 -7.28 -1.85 3.13
N ALA A 121 -7.31 -3.05 3.68
CA ALA A 121 -8.49 -3.90 3.59
C ALA A 121 -9.58 -3.38 4.53
N LYS A 122 -10.59 -2.72 3.96
CA LYS A 122 -11.71 -2.17 4.74
C LYS A 122 -12.61 -3.28 5.27
N ASN A 123 -12.99 -3.19 6.53
CA ASN A 123 -13.87 -4.16 7.21
C ASN A 123 -13.39 -5.63 7.04
N GLU A 124 -12.08 -5.85 7.08
CA GLU A 124 -11.43 -7.17 6.89
C GLU A 124 -11.73 -7.83 5.53
N ASN A 125 -12.32 -7.07 4.59
CA ASN A 125 -12.72 -7.57 3.28
C ASN A 125 -11.57 -7.44 2.26
N ILE A 126 -10.60 -8.35 2.37
CA ILE A 126 -9.46 -8.43 1.44
C ILE A 126 -9.94 -8.61 0.00
N LYS A 127 -10.91 -9.51 -0.23
CA LYS A 127 -11.43 -9.82 -1.57
C LYS A 127 -12.07 -8.60 -2.24
N GLY A 128 -12.74 -7.76 -1.46
CA GLY A 128 -13.32 -6.50 -1.93
C GLY A 128 -12.28 -5.50 -2.43
N GLY A 129 -11.09 -5.48 -1.82
CA GLY A 129 -10.00 -4.58 -2.18
C GLY A 129 -9.18 -5.00 -3.40
N LEU A 130 -9.25 -6.26 -3.85
CA LEU A 130 -8.38 -6.78 -4.92
C LEU A 130 -8.49 -6.01 -6.24
N GLY A 131 -9.68 -5.54 -6.60
CA GLY A 131 -9.86 -4.75 -7.82
C GLY A 131 -9.17 -3.39 -7.76
N GLN A 132 -9.23 -2.73 -6.60
CA GLN A 132 -8.50 -1.49 -6.33
C GLN A 132 -6.99 -1.76 -6.37
N CYS A 133 -6.50 -2.78 -5.66
CA CYS A 133 -5.08 -3.15 -5.67
C CYS A 133 -4.55 -3.40 -7.08
N ALA A 134 -5.29 -4.15 -7.91
CA ALA A 134 -4.88 -4.44 -9.29
C ALA A 134 -4.89 -3.19 -10.19
N ALA A 135 -5.89 -2.32 -10.05
CA ALA A 135 -5.96 -1.06 -10.80
C ALA A 135 -4.81 -0.12 -10.43
N THR A 136 -4.52 0.00 -9.14
CA THR A 136 -3.40 0.81 -8.66
C THR A 136 -2.05 0.21 -9.04
N MET A 137 -1.92 -1.12 -9.05
CA MET A 137 -0.72 -1.81 -9.55
C MET A 137 -0.49 -1.57 -11.05
N LEU A 138 -1.55 -1.52 -11.86
CA LEU A 138 -1.44 -1.19 -13.29
C LEU A 138 -0.98 0.26 -13.52
N ALA A 139 -1.30 1.17 -12.59
CA ALA A 139 -0.93 2.58 -12.66
C ALA A 139 0.48 2.89 -12.14
N ALA A 140 1.02 2.03 -11.27
CA ALA A 140 2.31 2.15 -10.60
C ALA A 140 3.51 1.85 -11.51
#